data_AF-A0A516V6G1-F1
#
_entry.id   AF-A0A516V6G1-F1
#
_cell.length_a   1.000
_cell.length_b   1.000
_cell.length_c   1.000
_cell.angle_alpha   90.00
_cell.angle_beta   90.00
_cell.angle_gamma   90.00
#
_symmetry.space_group_name_H-M   'P 1'
#
loop_
_entity.id
_entity.type
_entity.pdbx_description
1 polymer ?
#
loop_
_entity_poly.entity_id
_entity_poly.type
_entity_poly.pdbx_seq_one_letter_code
_entity_poly.pdbx_strand_id
1 'polypeptide(L)'
;MRNYDLVFLKHFSMVLAFLAAVTVGLILFAHHLNGLIPAEVSPVAVKQTEARIAPTGAVYAGSTGAAQQAAAVAAAAAAAASQVAYGGTTDGSVIFNNLCTGCHTSGAGGAPTLDKAHWTARIAEGKDTLYKHAIEGYHGPDGGVMPPKGGNPALTDEQVKATVDWILGQLK
;
A
#
# COMPACT_ATOMS: atom_id res chain seq x y z
N MET A 1 66.60 28.54 -15.71
CA MET A 1 65.28 28.95 -15.19
C MET A 1 65.44 30.29 -14.49
N ARG A 2 64.58 31.26 -14.78
CA ARG A 2 64.65 32.60 -14.19
C ARG A 2 64.10 32.52 -12.76
N ASN A 3 64.57 33.35 -11.83
CA ASN A 3 64.14 33.28 -10.42
C ASN A 3 62.61 33.35 -10.24
N TYR A 4 61.90 34.02 -11.16
CA TYR A 4 60.44 34.10 -11.19
C TYR A 4 59.74 32.74 -11.44
N ASP A 5 60.32 31.87 -12.28
CA ASP A 5 59.74 30.55 -12.60
C ASP A 5 59.78 29.63 -11.38
N LEU A 6 60.88 29.69 -10.60
CA LEU A 6 61.05 28.91 -9.38
C LEU A 6 60.08 29.36 -8.28
N VAL A 7 59.85 30.68 -8.16
CA VAL A 7 58.88 31.23 -7.22
C VAL A 7 57.46 30.81 -7.59
N PHE A 8 57.11 30.89 -8.88
CA PHE A 8 55.82 30.41 -9.38
C PHE A 8 55.61 28.91 -9.12
N LEU A 9 56.58 28.06 -9.48
CA LEU A 9 56.49 26.61 -9.27
C LEU A 9 56.38 26.25 -7.79
N LYS A 10 57.07 26.99 -6.90
CA LYS A 10 56.97 26.78 -5.45
C LYS A 10 55.57 27.09 -4.93
N HIS A 11 55.00 28.24 -5.30
CA HIS A 11 53.64 28.60 -4.88
C HIS A 11 52.60 27.65 -5.47
N PHE A 12 52.73 27.33 -6.75
CA PHE A 12 51.83 26.38 -7.43
C PHE A 12 51.87 24.99 -6.79
N SER A 13 53.06 24.46 -6.51
CA SER A 13 53.23 23.17 -5.82
C SER A 13 52.67 23.19 -4.40
N MET A 14 52.84 24.30 -3.67
CA MET A 14 52.32 24.45 -2.31
C MET A 14 50.79 24.47 -2.28
N VAL A 15 50.16 25.16 -3.24
CA VAL A 15 48.70 25.16 -3.38
C VAL A 15 48.19 23.77 -3.76
N LEU A 16 48.83 23.08 -4.70
CA LEU A 16 48.48 21.71 -5.06
C LEU A 16 48.57 20.74 -3.88
N ALA A 17 49.66 20.81 -3.10
CA ALA A 17 49.84 19.98 -1.93
C ALA A 17 48.79 20.26 -0.85
N PHE A 18 48.47 21.54 -0.63
CA PHE A 18 47.41 21.94 0.29
C PHE A 18 46.04 21.39 -0.13
N LEU A 19 45.68 21.56 -1.41
CA LEU A 19 44.41 21.04 -1.93
C LEU A 19 44.33 19.52 -1.83
N ALA A 20 45.42 18.81 -2.14
CA ALA A 20 45.46 17.35 -1.99
C ALA A 20 45.27 16.91 -0.53
N ALA A 21 45.90 17.60 0.43
CA ALA A 21 45.72 17.32 1.84
C ALA A 21 44.28 17.56 2.32
N VAL A 22 43.66 18.65 1.85
CA VAL A 22 42.24 18.95 2.13
C VAL A 22 41.33 17.85 1.56
N THR A 23 41.55 17.42 0.32
CA THR A 23 40.77 16.34 -0.29
C THR A 23 40.87 15.04 0.51
N VAL A 24 42.08 14.64 0.92
CA VAL A 24 42.28 13.44 1.76
C VAL A 24 41.56 13.60 3.11
N GLY A 25 41.66 14.77 3.74
CA GLY A 25 40.96 15.07 4.98
C GLY A 25 39.44 14.94 4.86
N LEU A 26 38.86 15.47 3.78
CA LEU A 26 37.43 15.36 3.51
C LEU A 26 36.99 13.91 3.27
N ILE A 27 37.78 13.11 2.56
CA ILE A 27 37.49 11.68 2.33
C ILE A 27 37.48 10.91 3.65
N LEU A 28 38.49 11.10 4.49
CA LEU A 28 38.59 10.43 5.79
C LEU A 28 37.44 10.83 6.71
N PHE A 29 37.09 12.11 6.74
CA PHE A 29 35.97 12.62 7.52
C PHE A 29 34.63 12.07 7.03
N ALA A 30 34.41 12.02 5.71
CA ALA A 30 33.21 11.43 5.12
C ALA A 30 33.09 9.93 5.46
N HIS A 31 34.20 9.18 5.41
CA HIS A 31 34.21 7.77 5.76
C HIS A 31 33.89 7.55 7.25
N HIS A 32 34.43 8.39 8.13
CA HIS A 32 34.12 8.35 9.55
C HIS A 32 32.63 8.61 9.82
N LEU A 33 32.05 9.64 9.20
CA LEU A 33 30.61 9.93 9.33
C LEU A 33 29.74 8.82 8.76
N ASN A 34 30.11 8.24 7.61
CA ASN A 34 29.38 7.13 7.01
C ASN A 34 29.35 5.89 7.91
N GLY A 35 30.43 5.62 8.66
CA GLY A 35 30.46 4.53 9.64
C GLY A 35 29.59 4.77 10.89
N LEU A 36 29.24 6.03 11.18
CA LEU A 36 28.37 6.39 12.31
C LEU A 36 26.88 6.37 11.95
N ILE A 37 26.53 6.47 10.66
CA ILE A 37 25.16 6.48 10.18
C ILE A 37 24.75 5.04 9.84
N PRO A 38 23.69 4.48 10.46
CA PRO A 38 23.21 3.16 10.09
C PRO A 38 22.79 3.14 8.62
N ALA A 39 23.20 2.11 7.88
CA ALA A 39 22.87 1.96 6.48
C ALA A 39 21.35 1.98 6.28
N GLU A 40 20.88 2.86 5.38
CA GLU A 40 19.48 2.92 5.01
C GLU A 40 19.07 1.63 4.31
N VAL A 41 18.17 0.88 4.93
CA VAL A 41 17.65 -0.35 4.34
C VAL A 41 16.60 0.05 3.33
N SER A 42 16.82 -0.26 2.05
CA SER A 42 15.85 -0.03 0.98
C SER A 42 14.49 -0.66 1.35
N PRO A 43 13.36 0.02 1.09
CA PRO A 43 12.03 -0.56 1.29
C PRO A 43 11.83 -1.90 0.59
N VAL A 44 12.53 -2.13 -0.52
CA VAL A 44 12.52 -3.40 -1.26
C VAL A 44 13.21 -4.51 -0.45
N ALA A 45 14.35 -4.21 0.19
CA ALA A 45 15.09 -5.18 1.01
C ALA A 45 14.32 -5.56 2.29
N VAL A 46 13.57 -4.61 2.86
CA VAL A 46 12.64 -4.88 3.97
C VAL A 46 11.55 -5.86 3.51
N LYS A 47 10.83 -5.56 2.42
CA LYS A 47 9.78 -6.43 1.88
C LYS A 47 10.27 -7.84 1.52
N GLN A 48 11.47 -7.94 0.93
CA GLN A 48 12.07 -9.24 0.62
C GLN A 48 12.40 -10.05 1.88
N THR A 49 12.82 -9.37 2.95
CA THR A 49 13.11 -10.02 4.23
C THR A 49 11.82 -10.50 4.90
N GLU A 50 10.78 -9.68 4.92
CA GLU A 50 9.44 -10.05 5.40
C GLU A 50 8.87 -11.26 4.66
N ALA A 51 9.00 -11.29 3.33
CA ALA A 51 8.58 -12.43 2.52
C ALA A 51 9.33 -13.72 2.84
N ARG A 52 10.61 -13.64 3.23
CA ARG A 52 11.45 -14.80 3.61
C ARG A 52 11.15 -15.34 5.00
N ILE A 53 10.75 -14.48 5.94
CA ILE A 53 10.40 -14.88 7.30
C ILE A 53 8.91 -15.24 7.45
N ALA A 54 8.11 -15.06 6.40
CA ALA A 54 6.72 -15.46 6.40
C ALA A 54 6.61 -16.98 6.66
N PRO A 55 5.73 -17.41 7.59
CA PRO A 55 5.58 -18.82 7.92
C PRO A 55 5.09 -19.60 6.69
N THR A 56 5.78 -20.69 6.35
CA THR A 56 5.45 -21.57 5.21
C THR A 56 4.25 -22.49 5.49
N GLY A 57 3.75 -22.47 6.72
CA GLY A 57 2.59 -23.21 7.18
C GLY A 57 2.32 -22.91 8.66
N ALA A 58 1.09 -23.14 9.10
CA ALA A 58 0.76 -22.98 10.50
C ALA A 58 1.06 -24.27 11.27
N VAL A 59 1.95 -24.19 12.26
CA VAL A 59 2.27 -25.32 13.15
C VAL A 59 1.44 -25.15 14.42
N TYR A 60 0.50 -26.06 14.64
CA TYR A 60 -0.39 -26.04 15.80
C TYR A 60 0.00 -27.12 16.80
N ALA A 61 0.09 -26.76 18.09
CA ALA A 61 0.11 -27.73 19.17
C ALA A 61 -1.32 -28.22 19.45
N GLY A 62 -1.81 -29.15 18.62
CA GLY A 62 -3.13 -29.77 18.79
C GLY A 62 -4.34 -28.83 18.56
N SER A 63 -5.52 -29.27 19.00
CA SER A 63 -6.80 -28.55 18.82
C SER A 63 -6.86 -27.20 19.55
N THR A 64 -6.13 -27.05 20.66
CA THR A 64 -5.99 -25.80 21.41
C THR A 64 -5.22 -24.75 20.60
N GLY A 65 -4.12 -25.15 19.94
CA GLY A 65 -3.34 -24.25 19.08
C GLY A 65 -4.14 -23.75 17.87
N ALA A 66 -4.95 -24.61 17.26
CA ALA A 66 -5.83 -24.22 16.15
C ALA A 66 -6.92 -23.21 16.59
N ALA A 67 -7.52 -23.42 17.78
CA ALA A 67 -8.50 -22.50 18.34
C ALA A 67 -7.89 -21.13 18.71
N GLN A 68 -6.67 -21.12 19.25
CA GLN A 68 -5.94 -19.89 19.57
C GLN A 68 -5.54 -19.11 18.32
N GLN A 69 -5.15 -19.79 17.22
CA GLN A 69 -4.90 -19.12 15.95
C GLN A 69 -6.18 -18.54 15.35
N ALA A 70 -7.28 -19.30 15.34
CA ALA A 70 -8.56 -18.79 14.86
C ALA A 70 -9.02 -17.56 15.65
N ALA A 71 -8.84 -17.59 16.98
CA ALA A 71 -9.09 -16.44 17.85
C ALA A 71 -8.15 -15.26 17.56
N ALA A 72 -6.86 -15.52 17.29
CA ALA A 72 -5.89 -14.48 16.93
C ALA A 72 -6.19 -13.84 15.56
N VAL A 73 -6.60 -14.63 14.57
CA VAL A 73 -7.03 -14.15 13.25
C VAL A 73 -8.32 -13.34 13.37
N ALA A 74 -9.29 -13.81 14.16
CA ALA A 74 -10.50 -13.07 14.45
C ALA A 74 -10.21 -11.75 15.19
N ALA A 75 -9.28 -11.75 16.15
CA ALA A 75 -8.84 -10.56 16.87
C ALA A 75 -8.08 -9.58 15.96
N ALA A 76 -7.24 -10.07 15.04
CA ALA A 76 -6.57 -9.24 14.05
C ALA A 76 -7.55 -8.63 13.04
N ALA A 77 -8.57 -9.40 12.61
CA ALA A 77 -9.66 -8.88 11.78
C ALA A 77 -10.49 -7.82 12.53
N ALA A 78 -10.77 -8.03 13.82
CA ALA A 78 -11.47 -7.05 14.66
C ALA A 78 -10.64 -5.78 14.90
N ALA A 79 -9.31 -5.91 15.08
CA ALA A 79 -8.41 -4.78 15.20
C ALA A 79 -8.29 -4.00 13.88
N ALA A 80 -8.24 -4.69 12.74
CA ALA A 80 -8.28 -4.05 11.42
C ALA A 80 -9.62 -3.34 11.15
N ALA A 81 -10.73 -3.89 11.65
CA ALA A 81 -12.05 -3.26 11.60
C ALA A 81 -12.23 -2.11 12.62
N SER A 82 -11.35 -1.99 13.62
CA SER A 82 -11.43 -0.94 14.67
C SER A 82 -11.07 0.46 14.17
N GLN A 83 -10.38 0.55 13.02
CA GLN A 83 -10.10 1.82 12.36
C GLN A 83 -11.14 2.04 11.27
N VAL A 84 -11.96 3.08 11.41
CA VAL A 84 -12.95 3.40 10.37
C VAL A 84 -12.20 3.91 9.13
N ALA A 85 -12.36 3.21 8.00
CA ALA A 85 -11.70 3.56 6.76
C ALA A 85 -12.03 5.00 6.33
N TYR A 86 -11.07 5.66 5.68
CA TYR A 86 -11.24 7.00 5.10
C TYR A 86 -11.73 8.07 6.10
N GLY A 87 -11.35 7.94 7.38
CA GLY A 87 -11.76 8.88 8.43
C GLY A 87 -13.26 8.87 8.73
N GLY A 88 -13.97 7.79 8.36
CA GLY A 88 -15.41 7.67 8.57
C GLY A 88 -16.29 8.47 7.64
N THR A 89 -15.74 9.04 6.57
CA THR A 89 -16.56 9.71 5.55
C THR A 89 -17.56 8.74 4.92
N THR A 90 -18.81 9.17 4.78
CA THR A 90 -19.86 8.48 4.02
C THR A 90 -20.01 9.05 2.60
N ASP A 91 -19.05 9.86 2.15
CA ASP A 91 -18.99 10.28 0.75
C ASP A 91 -18.61 9.09 -0.15
N GLY A 92 -19.63 8.54 -0.82
CA GLY A 92 -19.47 7.40 -1.72
C GLY A 92 -18.50 7.66 -2.88
N SER A 93 -18.31 8.92 -3.29
CA SER A 93 -17.34 9.25 -4.34
C SER A 93 -15.90 9.06 -3.87
N VAL A 94 -15.61 9.44 -2.62
CA VAL A 94 -14.29 9.28 -2.01
C VAL A 94 -13.95 7.80 -1.89
N ILE A 95 -14.87 7.00 -1.36
CA ILE A 95 -14.65 5.56 -1.18
C ILE A 95 -14.53 4.87 -2.55
N PHE A 96 -15.42 5.20 -3.50
CA PHE A 96 -15.35 4.64 -4.85
C PHE A 96 -14.01 4.90 -5.51
N ASN A 97 -13.55 6.16 -5.48
CA ASN A 97 -12.29 6.57 -6.11
C ASN A 97 -11.08 5.88 -5.50
N ASN A 98 -11.07 5.66 -4.18
CA ASN A 98 -9.93 5.07 -3.47
C ASN A 98 -9.92 3.54 -3.46
N LEU A 99 -11.05 2.87 -3.68
CA LEU A 99 -11.16 1.40 -3.56
C LEU A 99 -11.82 0.73 -4.76
N CYS A 100 -12.99 1.23 -5.15
CA CYS A 100 -13.89 0.50 -6.05
C CYS A 100 -13.53 0.67 -7.54
N THR A 101 -12.83 1.75 -7.90
CA THR A 101 -12.44 2.05 -9.29
C THR A 101 -11.63 0.93 -9.95
N GLY A 102 -10.81 0.20 -9.19
CA GLY A 102 -9.96 -0.88 -9.70
C GLY A 102 -10.72 -1.93 -10.49
N CYS A 103 -11.95 -2.26 -10.06
CA CYS A 103 -12.81 -3.23 -10.74
C CYS A 103 -13.99 -2.57 -11.45
N HIS A 104 -14.68 -1.60 -10.84
CA HIS A 104 -15.91 -1.02 -11.38
C HIS A 104 -15.69 0.04 -12.48
N THR A 105 -14.44 0.39 -12.80
CA THR A 105 -14.13 1.23 -13.98
C THR A 105 -13.75 0.35 -15.18
N SER A 106 -12.93 -0.66 -14.95
CA SER A 106 -12.34 -1.52 -15.99
C SER A 106 -13.19 -2.75 -16.33
N GLY A 107 -14.08 -3.16 -15.42
CA GLY A 107 -14.77 -4.45 -15.49
C GLY A 107 -13.92 -5.63 -15.05
N ALA A 108 -12.79 -5.39 -14.38
CA ALA A 108 -11.88 -6.44 -13.93
C ALA A 108 -12.62 -7.48 -13.06
N GLY A 109 -12.31 -8.76 -13.29
CA GLY A 109 -12.95 -9.87 -12.59
C GLY A 109 -14.46 -10.00 -12.85
N GLY A 110 -14.97 -9.47 -13.97
CA GLY A 110 -16.38 -9.50 -14.31
C GLY A 110 -17.22 -8.48 -13.55
N ALA A 111 -16.60 -7.46 -12.94
CA ALA A 111 -17.30 -6.43 -12.19
C ALA A 111 -18.19 -5.58 -13.13
N PRO A 112 -19.41 -5.19 -12.70
CA PRO A 112 -20.24 -4.30 -13.48
C PRO A 112 -19.59 -2.91 -13.53
N THR A 113 -19.27 -2.43 -14.73
CA THR A 113 -18.81 -1.05 -14.91
C THR A 113 -19.95 -0.05 -14.69
N LEU A 114 -19.67 1.25 -14.63
CA LEU A 114 -20.69 2.31 -14.51
C LEU A 114 -21.63 2.46 -15.73
N ASP A 115 -21.62 1.51 -16.68
CA ASP A 115 -22.55 1.45 -17.79
C ASP A 115 -23.92 0.92 -17.31
N LYS A 116 -24.99 1.67 -17.58
CA LYS A 116 -26.35 1.32 -17.17
C LYS A 116 -26.82 -0.05 -17.67
N ALA A 117 -26.29 -0.54 -18.79
CA ALA A 117 -26.59 -1.87 -19.31
C ALA A 117 -26.19 -2.97 -18.31
N HIS A 118 -25.08 -2.80 -17.59
CA HIS A 118 -24.59 -3.78 -16.61
C HIS A 118 -25.42 -3.80 -15.32
N TRP A 119 -26.13 -2.72 -15.01
CA TRP A 119 -26.86 -2.55 -13.75
C TRP A 119 -28.36 -2.84 -13.86
N THR A 120 -28.93 -2.91 -15.06
CA THR A 120 -30.38 -3.01 -15.24
C THR A 120 -30.97 -4.24 -14.52
N ALA A 121 -30.41 -5.43 -14.73
CA ALA A 121 -30.88 -6.65 -14.05
C ALA A 121 -30.60 -6.61 -12.53
N ARG A 122 -29.45 -6.05 -12.14
CA ARG A 122 -28.99 -5.96 -10.75
C ARG A 122 -29.87 -5.02 -9.91
N ILE A 123 -30.27 -3.88 -10.49
CA ILE A 123 -31.20 -2.93 -9.86
C ILE A 123 -32.58 -3.56 -9.66
N ALA A 124 -33.00 -4.45 -10.56
CA ALA A 124 -34.28 -5.15 -10.45
C ALA A 124 -34.34 -6.12 -9.24
N GLU A 125 -33.19 -6.59 -8.74
CA GLU A 125 -33.11 -7.37 -7.50
C GLU A 125 -33.34 -6.54 -6.23
N GLY A 126 -33.35 -5.21 -6.36
CA GLY A 126 -33.58 -4.26 -5.27
C GLY A 126 -32.29 -3.79 -4.59
N LYS A 127 -32.34 -2.56 -4.06
CA LYS A 127 -31.19 -1.92 -3.40
C LYS A 127 -30.67 -2.70 -2.19
N ASP A 128 -31.56 -3.29 -1.39
CA ASP A 128 -31.16 -4.05 -0.20
C ASP A 128 -30.32 -5.28 -0.56
N THR A 129 -30.65 -5.94 -1.67
CA THR A 129 -29.86 -7.05 -2.22
C THR A 129 -28.47 -6.58 -2.65
N LEU A 130 -28.39 -5.43 -3.34
CA LEU A 130 -27.10 -4.84 -3.74
C LEU A 130 -26.23 -4.50 -2.53
N TYR A 131 -26.81 -3.92 -1.48
CA TYR A 131 -26.09 -3.63 -0.25
C TYR A 131 -25.57 -4.91 0.40
N LYS A 132 -26.41 -5.93 0.50
CA LYS A 132 -26.03 -7.22 1.08
C LYS A 132 -24.85 -7.84 0.31
N HIS A 133 -24.96 -7.91 -1.02
CA HIS A 133 -23.89 -8.42 -1.88
C HIS A 133 -22.59 -7.62 -1.74
N ALA A 134 -22.67 -6.30 -1.58
CA ALA A 134 -21.50 -5.46 -1.39
C ALA A 134 -20.85 -5.60 0.00
N ILE A 135 -21.66 -5.80 1.05
CA ILE A 135 -21.18 -5.93 2.44
C ILE A 135 -20.62 -7.34 2.67
N GLU A 136 -21.37 -8.37 2.32
CA GLU A 136 -21.05 -9.77 2.60
C GLU A 136 -20.14 -10.39 1.53
N GLY A 137 -20.03 -9.74 0.37
CA GLY A 137 -19.38 -10.30 -0.82
C GLY A 137 -20.38 -11.11 -1.65
N TYR A 138 -20.05 -11.29 -2.93
CA TYR A 138 -20.94 -11.95 -3.89
C TYR A 138 -20.15 -12.69 -4.97
N HIS A 139 -20.62 -13.89 -5.28
CA HIS A 139 -20.15 -14.67 -6.42
C HIS A 139 -21.29 -14.74 -7.43
N GLY A 140 -21.09 -14.10 -8.57
CA GLY A 140 -22.10 -14.02 -9.62
C GLY A 140 -22.18 -15.28 -10.47
N PRO A 141 -23.34 -15.54 -11.10
CA PRO A 141 -23.51 -16.65 -12.04
C PRO A 141 -22.59 -16.51 -13.28
N ASP A 142 -22.19 -15.28 -13.60
CA ASP A 142 -21.29 -14.95 -14.71
C ASP A 142 -19.80 -15.19 -14.37
N GLY A 143 -19.51 -15.76 -13.19
CA GLY A 143 -18.15 -15.97 -12.69
C GLY A 143 -17.49 -14.73 -12.07
N GLY A 144 -18.22 -13.61 -12.00
CA GLY A 144 -17.74 -12.38 -11.38
C GLY A 144 -17.64 -12.51 -9.86
N VAL A 145 -16.55 -12.01 -9.26
CA VAL A 145 -16.30 -12.08 -7.82
C VAL A 145 -16.23 -10.68 -7.22
N MET A 146 -17.12 -10.38 -6.29
CA MET A 146 -17.08 -9.18 -5.47
C MET A 146 -16.67 -9.55 -4.04
N PRO A 147 -15.47 -9.14 -3.57
CA PRO A 147 -15.05 -9.41 -2.20
C PRO A 147 -15.95 -8.70 -1.17
N PRO A 148 -16.08 -9.25 0.06
CA PRO A 148 -16.77 -8.57 1.15
C PRO A 148 -16.23 -7.16 1.38
N LYS A 149 -17.13 -6.18 1.49
CA LYS A 149 -16.81 -4.75 1.66
C LYS A 149 -15.84 -4.20 0.60
N GLY A 150 -15.91 -4.70 -0.64
CA GLY A 150 -15.00 -4.31 -1.71
C GLY A 150 -13.53 -4.66 -1.43
N GLY A 151 -13.26 -5.60 -0.52
CA GLY A 151 -11.92 -6.02 -0.11
C GLY A 151 -11.33 -5.22 1.04
N ASN A 152 -12.05 -4.24 1.59
CA ASN A 152 -11.59 -3.46 2.74
C ASN A 152 -12.45 -3.72 3.99
N PRO A 153 -12.00 -4.56 4.94
CA PRO A 153 -12.78 -4.88 6.14
C PRO A 153 -12.98 -3.68 7.09
N ALA A 154 -12.22 -2.60 6.92
CA ALA A 154 -12.32 -1.38 7.71
C ALA A 154 -13.47 -0.45 7.29
N LEU A 155 -14.15 -0.75 6.17
CA LEU A 155 -15.37 -0.04 5.79
C LEU A 155 -16.54 -0.41 6.71
N THR A 156 -17.29 0.60 7.15
CA THR A 156 -18.58 0.39 7.82
C THR A 156 -19.66 0.04 6.80
N ASP A 157 -20.73 -0.59 7.26
CA ASP A 157 -21.86 -0.95 6.41
C ASP A 157 -22.55 0.32 5.86
N GLU A 158 -22.58 1.42 6.62
CA GLU A 158 -23.05 2.71 6.11
C GLU A 158 -22.18 3.23 4.97
N GLN A 159 -20.86 3.15 5.08
CA GLN A 159 -19.94 3.56 4.03
C GLN A 159 -20.12 2.73 2.75
N VAL A 160 -20.32 1.42 2.89
CA VAL A 160 -20.61 0.54 1.73
C VAL A 160 -21.93 0.95 1.08
N LYS A 161 -23.01 1.12 1.86
CA LYS A 161 -24.33 1.54 1.34
C LYS A 161 -24.25 2.87 0.61
N ALA A 162 -23.60 3.87 1.21
CA ALA A 162 -23.42 5.19 0.60
C ALA A 162 -22.63 5.12 -0.72
N THR A 163 -21.63 4.24 -0.79
CA THR A 163 -20.87 3.99 -2.02
C THR A 163 -21.72 3.32 -3.10
N VAL A 164 -22.53 2.32 -2.74
CA VAL A 164 -23.48 1.69 -3.67
C VAL A 164 -24.49 2.71 -4.20
N ASP A 165 -25.05 3.56 -3.34
CA ASP A 165 -25.97 4.62 -3.76
C ASP A 165 -25.30 5.62 -4.72
N TRP A 166 -24.06 5.99 -4.43
CA TRP A 166 -23.29 6.86 -5.31
C TRP A 166 -23.08 6.20 -6.68
N ILE A 167 -22.66 4.93 -6.73
CA ILE A 167 -22.49 4.17 -7.98
C ILE A 167 -23.78 4.19 -8.80
N LEU A 168 -24.92 3.88 -8.18
CA LEU A 168 -26.23 3.89 -8.83
C LEU A 168 -26.61 5.28 -9.37
N GLY A 169 -26.18 6.35 -8.70
CA GLY A 169 -26.36 7.73 -9.14
C GLY A 169 -25.41 8.18 -10.26
N GLN A 170 -24.31 7.46 -10.50
CA GLN A 170 -23.31 7.79 -11.52
C GLN A 170 -23.40 6.94 -12.79
N LEU A 171 -24.43 6.09 -12.91
CA LEU A 171 -24.61 5.24 -14.09
C LEU A 171 -24.82 6.08 -15.35
N LYS A 172 -24.10 5.73 -16.41
CA LYS A 172 -24.15 6.38 -17.73
C LYS A 172 -24.96 5.56 -18.72
#